data_AF-A0A1I7RWL3-F1
#
_entry.id   AF-A0A1I7RWL3-F1
#
_cell.length_a   1.000
_cell.length_b   1.000
_cell.length_c   1.000
_cell.angle_alpha   90.00
_cell.angle_beta   90.00
_cell.angle_gamma   90.00
#
_symmetry.space_group_name_H-M   'P 1'
#
loop_
_entity.id
_entity.type
_entity.pdbx_description
1 polymer ?
#
loop_
_entity_poly.entity_id
_entity_poly.type
_entity_poly.pdbx_seq_one_letter_code
_entity_poly.pdbx_strand_id
1 'polypeptide(L)'
;MVILSYLNAIQFSLYFSSMWPYLQIENGELEKVKLPPYDKLAVFICCFIRFTQMFTYTNLETLGSPMAMTIFALTKKEAVTVVATSHAVLSTLAFLIYGSFVVFKMDKRVNYRKCCILGLCILLLFHIVTYSYPFLPGHLSTYNNLDLFNSTTEPVGCNSDRFDWCDTVKPMNIYLFYIAYSLCIGIAFPTINLSMNTMFTQIIGPRRQATLQGIQQMFGSMARLTGPLIISNIYQAFGPTISWDIEILVLLGTIAVPLIFRRRLVPLKV
;
A
#
# COMPACT_ATOMS: atom_id res chain seq x y z
N MET A 1 -12.68 16.90 -7.25
CA MET A 1 -12.11 16.11 -6.13
C MET A 1 -11.48 17.02 -5.06
N VAL A 2 -10.58 17.95 -5.41
CA VAL A 2 -9.92 18.87 -4.45
C VAL A 2 -10.88 19.71 -3.59
N ILE A 3 -11.95 20.26 -4.17
CA ILE A 3 -12.94 21.09 -3.44
C ILE A 3 -13.69 20.26 -2.38
N LEU A 4 -14.09 19.04 -2.71
CA LEU A 4 -14.74 18.12 -1.76
C LEU A 4 -13.80 17.72 -0.62
N SER A 5 -12.52 17.50 -0.92
CA SER A 5 -11.50 17.23 0.10
C SER A 5 -11.30 18.43 1.04
N TYR A 6 -11.31 19.65 0.49
CA TYR A 6 -11.18 20.89 1.25
C TYR A 6 -12.39 21.15 2.16
N LEU A 7 -13.60 20.94 1.66
CA LEU A 7 -14.83 21.06 2.46
C LEU A 7 -14.87 20.03 3.61
N ASN A 8 -14.42 18.79 3.36
CA ASN A 8 -14.28 17.78 4.41
C ASN A 8 -13.27 18.23 5.48
N ALA A 9 -12.12 18.77 5.07
CA ALA A 9 -11.11 19.26 6.00
C ALA A 9 -11.64 20.39 6.90
N ILE A 10 -12.42 21.33 6.33
CA ILE A 10 -13.08 22.39 7.10
C ILE A 10 -14.08 21.81 8.09
N GLN A 11 -14.94 20.88 7.64
CA GLN A 11 -15.94 20.25 8.50
C GLN A 11 -15.28 19.53 9.68
N PHE A 12 -14.21 18.77 9.44
CA PHE A 12 -13.42 18.13 10.49
C PHE A 12 -12.79 19.15 11.43
N SER A 13 -12.23 20.24 10.91
CA SER A 13 -11.60 21.29 11.73
C SER A 13 -12.60 21.99 12.64
N LEU A 14 -13.79 22.32 12.14
CA LEU A 14 -14.85 22.93 12.92
C LEU A 14 -15.37 22.00 14.02
N TYR A 15 -15.56 20.72 13.69
CA TYR A 15 -15.95 19.70 14.66
C TYR A 15 -14.89 19.48 15.75
N PHE A 16 -13.60 19.46 15.38
CA PHE A 16 -12.54 19.31 16.36
C PHE A 16 -12.40 20.55 17.25
N SER A 17 -12.58 21.75 16.68
CA SER A 17 -12.57 23.00 17.43
C SER A 17 -13.71 23.07 18.45
N SER A 18 -14.90 22.56 18.12
CA SER A 18 -16.03 22.53 19.07
C SER A 18 -15.85 21.48 20.17
N MET A 19 -15.12 20.40 19.89
CA MET A 19 -14.85 19.31 20.84
C MET A 19 -13.60 19.56 21.71
N TRP A 20 -12.71 20.48 21.32
CA TRP A 20 -11.44 20.76 21.99
C TRP A 20 -11.54 21.00 23.51
N PRO A 21 -12.52 21.77 24.03
CA PRO A 21 -12.65 21.99 25.48
C PRO A 21 -12.91 20.70 26.26
N TYR A 22 -13.72 19.79 25.71
CA TYR A 22 -14.06 18.51 26.33
C TYR A 22 -12.86 17.55 26.35
N LEU A 23 -12.09 17.53 25.25
CA LEU A 23 -10.86 16.75 25.16
C LEU A 23 -9.81 17.20 26.19
N GLN A 24 -9.76 18.48 26.55
CA GLN A 24 -8.83 18.97 27.58
C GLN A 24 -9.18 18.45 28.98
N ILE A 25 -10.47 18.39 29.32
CA ILE A 25 -10.95 17.87 30.61
C ILE A 25 -10.62 16.38 30.72
N GLU A 26 -10.92 15.60 29.67
CA GLU A 26 -10.65 14.15 29.66
C GLU A 26 -9.15 13.84 29.68
N ASN A 27 -8.32 14.60 28.97
CA ASN A 27 -6.86 14.45 29.01
C ASN A 27 -6.29 14.73 30.41
N GLY A 28 -6.84 15.71 31.14
CA GLY A 28 -6.43 16.01 32.52
C GLY A 28 -6.79 14.90 33.51
N GLU A 29 -7.89 14.18 33.27
CA GLU A 29 -8.28 13.00 34.04
C GLU A 29 -7.37 11.79 33.72
N LEU A 30 -7.04 11.58 32.44
CA LEU A 30 -6.15 10.52 31.97
C LEU A 30 -4.74 10.62 32.57
N GLU A 31 -4.24 11.85 32.76
CA GLU A 31 -2.91 12.14 33.31
C GLU A 31 -2.79 11.72 34.79
N LYS A 32 -3.92 11.60 35.50
CA LYS A 32 -3.98 11.12 36.90
C LYS A 32 -3.82 9.60 37.02
N VAL A 33 -4.10 8.84 35.94
CA VAL A 33 -3.99 7.37 35.94
C VAL A 33 -2.56 6.94 35.57
N LYS A 34 -1.78 6.46 36.55
CA LYS A 34 -0.44 5.92 36.31
C LYS A 34 -0.50 4.58 35.56
N LEU A 35 -0.43 4.64 34.24
CA LEU A 35 -0.39 3.45 33.37
C LEU A 35 1.04 2.87 33.26
N PRO A 36 1.21 1.55 33.18
CA PRO A 36 2.53 0.91 32.95
C PRO A 36 3.08 1.26 31.56
N PRO A 37 4.40 1.45 31.37
CA PRO A 37 4.96 1.89 30.08
C PRO A 37 4.55 0.96 28.94
N TYR A 38 4.17 1.53 27.79
CA TYR A 38 3.87 0.73 26.59
C TYR A 38 5.15 0.15 25.99
N ASP A 39 5.00 -0.93 25.22
CA ASP A 39 6.11 -1.56 24.53
C ASP A 39 6.54 -0.72 23.31
N LYS A 40 7.63 0.04 23.46
CA LYS A 40 8.18 0.92 22.40
C LYS A 40 8.57 0.14 21.14
N LEU A 41 9.03 -1.09 21.29
CA LEU A 41 9.39 -1.94 20.15
C LEU A 41 8.12 -2.34 19.37
N ALA A 42 7.04 -2.71 20.06
CA ALA A 42 5.77 -3.03 19.42
C ALA A 42 5.19 -1.84 18.63
N VAL A 43 5.30 -0.62 19.19
CA VAL A 43 4.92 0.64 18.50
C VAL A 43 5.77 0.84 17.24
N PHE A 44 7.10 0.66 17.33
CA PHE A 44 8.00 0.77 16.17
C PHE A 44 7.68 -0.24 15.08
N ILE A 45 7.35 -1.49 15.45
CA ILE A 45 6.93 -2.53 14.50
C ILE A 45 5.68 -2.09 13.73
N CYS A 46 4.68 -1.53 14.41
CA CYS A 46 3.50 -0.99 13.74
C CYS A 46 3.83 0.18 12.79
N CYS A 47 4.76 1.06 13.16
CA CYS A 47 5.24 2.12 12.27
C CYS A 47 5.96 1.56 11.04
N PHE A 48 6.74 0.49 11.21
CA PHE A 48 7.43 -0.18 10.11
C PHE A 48 6.48 -0.92 9.16
N ILE A 49 5.44 -1.57 9.70
CA ILE A 49 4.34 -2.15 8.91
C ILE A 49 3.63 -1.05 8.12
N ARG A 50 3.35 0.11 8.74
CA ARG A 50 2.74 1.27 8.06
C ARG A 50 3.61 1.79 6.92
N PHE A 51 4.91 1.91 7.17
CA PHE A 51 5.88 2.31 6.15
C PHE A 51 5.81 1.35 4.95
N THR A 52 5.94 0.05 5.18
CA THR A 52 5.93 -0.97 4.13
C THR A 52 4.61 -0.97 3.35
N GLN A 53 3.48 -0.92 4.06
CA GLN A 53 2.16 -0.88 3.44
C GLN A 53 2.03 0.30 2.45
N MET A 54 2.46 1.49 2.88
CA MET A 54 2.37 2.70 2.06
C MET A 54 3.43 2.70 0.95
N PHE A 55 4.61 2.17 1.20
CA PHE A 55 5.69 2.03 0.23
C PHE A 55 5.22 1.17 -0.95
N THR A 56 4.77 -0.05 -0.68
CA THR A 56 4.30 -0.98 -1.70
C THR A 56 3.10 -0.43 -2.47
N TYR A 57 2.10 0.13 -1.77
CA TYR A 57 0.92 0.68 -2.45
C TYR A 57 1.27 1.82 -3.42
N THR A 58 2.11 2.76 -2.98
CA THR A 58 2.51 3.90 -3.80
C THR A 58 3.45 3.50 -4.93
N ASN A 59 4.28 2.47 -4.75
CA ASN A 59 5.11 1.96 -5.83
C ASN A 59 4.27 1.31 -6.94
N LEU A 60 3.24 0.55 -6.58
CA LEU A 60 2.30 -0.01 -7.56
C LEU A 60 1.51 1.08 -8.29
N GLU A 61 1.07 2.12 -7.58
CA GLU A 61 0.43 3.29 -8.17
C GLU A 61 1.36 4.02 -9.16
N THR A 62 2.63 4.17 -8.80
CA THR A 62 3.65 4.85 -9.61
C THR A 62 3.97 4.06 -10.89
N LEU A 63 4.11 2.73 -10.77
CA LEU A 63 4.47 1.85 -11.89
C LEU A 63 3.27 1.45 -12.75
N GLY A 64 2.03 1.64 -12.28
CA GLY A 64 0.83 1.17 -12.96
C GLY A 64 0.72 1.63 -14.43
N SER A 65 0.95 2.92 -14.68
CA SER A 65 0.89 3.48 -16.05
C SER A 65 2.11 3.10 -16.91
N PRO A 66 3.37 3.23 -16.43
CA PRO A 66 4.53 2.74 -17.18
C PRO A 66 4.41 1.27 -17.60
N MET A 67 4.02 0.37 -16.69
CA MET A 67 3.88 -1.05 -17.01
C MET A 67 2.74 -1.33 -17.99
N ALA A 68 1.62 -0.63 -17.87
CA ALA A 68 0.52 -0.70 -18.82
C ALA A 68 0.98 -0.46 -20.26
N MET A 69 1.82 0.55 -20.45
CA MET A 69 2.32 0.92 -21.77
C MET A 69 3.47 0.03 -22.24
N THR A 70 4.46 -0.24 -21.39
CA THR A 70 5.69 -0.93 -21.82
C THR A 70 5.60 -2.44 -21.79
N ILE A 71 4.83 -3.02 -20.88
CA ILE A 71 4.71 -4.48 -20.72
C ILE A 71 3.46 -5.02 -21.42
N PHE A 72 2.33 -4.36 -21.24
CA PHE A 72 1.06 -4.80 -21.82
C PHE A 72 0.75 -4.17 -23.18
N ALA A 73 1.64 -3.30 -23.69
CA ALA A 73 1.51 -2.63 -24.98
C ALA A 73 0.15 -1.90 -25.14
N LEU A 74 -0.32 -1.27 -24.07
CA LEU A 74 -1.52 -0.43 -24.11
C LEU A 74 -1.18 0.99 -24.58
N THR A 75 -2.11 1.62 -25.29
CA THR A 75 -2.01 3.05 -25.61
C THR A 75 -2.11 3.90 -24.34
N LYS A 76 -1.70 5.18 -24.39
CA LYS A 76 -1.79 6.07 -23.22
C LYS A 76 -3.22 6.18 -22.70
N LYS A 77 -4.20 6.24 -23.60
CA LYS A 77 -5.63 6.34 -23.27
C LYS A 77 -6.13 5.07 -22.58
N GLU A 78 -5.75 3.89 -23.09
CA GLU A 78 -6.13 2.61 -22.51
C GLU A 78 -5.46 2.40 -21.15
N ALA A 79 -4.17 2.71 -21.03
CA ALA A 79 -3.43 2.63 -19.78
C ALA A 79 -4.09 3.42 -18.66
N VAL A 80 -4.42 4.70 -18.91
CA VAL A 80 -5.12 5.54 -17.93
C VAL A 80 -6.50 4.98 -17.59
N THR A 81 -7.23 4.46 -18.58
CA THR A 81 -8.57 3.88 -18.38
C THR A 81 -8.51 2.63 -17.50
N VAL A 82 -7.61 1.69 -17.81
CA VAL A 82 -7.48 0.41 -17.08
C VAL A 82 -6.95 0.63 -15.66
N VAL A 83 -6.00 1.55 -15.48
CA VAL A 83 -5.51 1.91 -14.14
C VAL A 83 -6.65 2.55 -13.33
N ALA A 84 -7.40 3.50 -13.90
CA ALA A 84 -8.51 4.16 -13.23
C ALA A 84 -9.63 3.19 -12.85
N THR A 85 -10.03 2.28 -13.75
CA THR A 85 -11.05 1.26 -13.45
C THR A 85 -10.58 0.30 -12.36
N SER A 86 -9.31 -0.11 -12.40
CA SER A 86 -8.73 -0.98 -11.36
C SER A 86 -8.73 -0.33 -9.98
N HIS A 87 -8.43 0.97 -9.89
CA HIS A 87 -8.52 1.75 -8.65
C HIS A 87 -9.96 1.93 -8.16
N ALA A 88 -10.93 2.08 -9.07
CA ALA A 88 -12.34 2.13 -8.71
C ALA A 88 -12.77 0.81 -8.05
N VAL A 89 -12.45 -0.34 -8.66
CA VAL A 89 -12.75 -1.67 -8.10
C VAL A 89 -12.08 -1.88 -6.74
N LEU A 90 -10.79 -1.53 -6.63
CA LEU A 90 -10.04 -1.59 -5.37
C LEU A 90 -10.72 -0.77 -4.27
N SER A 91 -11.14 0.45 -4.58
CA SER A 91 -11.79 1.35 -3.62
C SER A 91 -13.16 0.82 -3.18
N THR A 92 -13.92 0.24 -4.11
CA THR A 92 -15.19 -0.43 -3.80
C THR A 92 -14.97 -1.64 -2.88
N LEU A 93 -13.99 -2.50 -3.19
CA LEU A 93 -13.63 -3.64 -2.34
C LEU A 93 -13.19 -3.18 -0.95
N ALA A 94 -12.38 -2.11 -0.87
CA ALA A 94 -11.95 -1.57 0.41
C ALA A 94 -13.13 -1.06 1.25
N PHE A 95 -14.09 -0.38 0.62
CA PHE A 95 -15.31 0.04 1.29
C PHE A 95 -16.12 -1.16 1.82
N LEU A 96 -16.26 -2.23 1.03
CA LEU A 96 -16.94 -3.46 1.45
C LEU A 96 -16.23 -4.15 2.62
N ILE A 97 -14.89 -4.20 2.62
CA ILE A 97 -14.10 -4.74 3.73
C ILE A 97 -14.29 -3.90 4.99
N TYR A 98 -14.21 -2.57 4.91
CA TYR A 98 -14.47 -1.74 6.09
C TYR A 98 -15.91 -1.91 6.60
N GLY A 99 -16.90 -1.93 5.71
CA GLY A 99 -18.29 -2.17 6.05
C GLY A 99 -18.51 -3.53 6.74
N SER A 100 -17.88 -4.59 6.24
CA SER A 100 -18.00 -5.93 6.82
C SER A 100 -17.41 -5.99 8.24
N PHE A 101 -16.27 -5.34 8.50
CA PHE A 101 -15.69 -5.27 9.83
C PHE A 101 -16.62 -4.59 10.86
N VAL A 102 -17.34 -3.54 10.43
CA VAL A 102 -18.30 -2.82 11.27
C VAL A 102 -19.56 -3.66 11.51
N VAL A 103 -20.19 -4.19 10.45
CA VAL A 103 -21.45 -4.94 10.53
C VAL A 103 -21.29 -6.23 11.34
N PHE A 104 -20.22 -6.98 11.10
CA PHE A 104 -20.02 -8.27 11.77
C PHE A 104 -19.41 -8.15 13.17
N LYS A 105 -19.12 -6.92 13.65
CA LYS A 105 -18.41 -6.67 14.91
C LYS A 105 -17.17 -7.55 15.01
N MET A 106 -16.34 -7.45 13.98
CA MET A 106 -15.13 -8.28 13.86
C MET A 106 -14.12 -7.99 14.96
N ASP A 107 -14.27 -6.87 15.67
CA ASP A 107 -13.46 -6.52 16.84
C ASP A 107 -13.45 -7.60 17.94
N LYS A 108 -14.55 -8.33 18.09
CA LYS A 108 -14.67 -9.39 19.09
C LYS A 108 -14.22 -10.77 18.61
N ARG A 109 -14.19 -10.98 17.29
CA ARG A 109 -13.97 -12.32 16.69
C ARG A 109 -12.60 -12.46 16.03
N VAL A 110 -11.95 -11.36 15.72
CA VAL A 110 -10.75 -11.34 14.90
C VAL A 110 -9.52 -11.09 15.75
N ASN A 111 -8.51 -11.94 15.58
CA ASN A 111 -7.18 -11.67 16.10
C ASN A 111 -6.46 -10.73 15.12
N TYR A 112 -6.38 -9.44 15.48
CA TYR A 112 -5.78 -8.40 14.64
C TYR A 112 -4.36 -8.72 14.15
N ARG A 113 -3.54 -9.42 14.96
CA ARG A 113 -2.19 -9.83 14.54
C ARG A 113 -2.24 -10.77 13.35
N LYS A 114 -3.12 -11.78 13.42
CA LYS A 114 -3.28 -12.76 12.34
C LYS A 114 -3.82 -12.10 11.08
N CYS A 115 -4.75 -11.16 11.21
CA CYS A 115 -5.26 -10.40 10.07
C CYS A 115 -4.22 -9.48 9.43
N CYS A 116 -3.39 -8.82 10.24
CA CYS A 116 -2.31 -7.99 9.72
C CYS A 116 -1.29 -8.83 8.93
N ILE A 117 -0.86 -9.97 9.49
CA ILE A 117 0.05 -10.90 8.81
C ILE A 117 -0.60 -11.48 7.55
N LEU A 118 -1.88 -11.87 7.61
CA LEU A 118 -2.61 -12.36 6.45
C LEU A 118 -2.65 -11.33 5.33
N GLY A 119 -2.93 -10.06 5.65
CA GLY A 119 -2.90 -8.98 4.67
C GLY A 119 -1.52 -8.81 4.03
N LEU A 120 -0.45 -8.83 4.82
CA LEU A 120 0.92 -8.78 4.29
C LEU A 120 1.25 -9.99 3.40
N CYS A 121 0.79 -11.19 3.77
CA CYS A 121 0.93 -12.39 2.95
C CYS A 121 0.16 -12.29 1.62
N ILE A 122 -1.03 -11.66 1.61
CA ILE A 122 -1.78 -11.41 0.37
C ILE A 122 -1.03 -10.41 -0.53
N LEU A 123 -0.41 -9.36 0.05
CA LEU A 123 0.47 -8.46 -0.72
C LEU A 123 1.67 -9.20 -1.31
N LEU A 124 2.31 -10.07 -0.53
CA LEU A 124 3.42 -10.88 -1.02
C LEU A 124 2.97 -11.83 -2.14
N LEU A 125 1.82 -12.49 -1.97
CA LEU A 125 1.24 -13.37 -2.99
C LEU A 125 0.99 -12.62 -4.29
N PHE A 126 0.48 -11.39 -4.22
CA PHE A 126 0.29 -10.56 -5.41
C PHE A 126 1.60 -10.37 -6.20
N HIS A 127 2.70 -10.03 -5.53
CA HIS A 127 3.99 -9.85 -6.19
C HIS A 127 4.53 -11.16 -6.78
N ILE A 128 4.35 -12.29 -6.07
CA ILE A 128 4.78 -13.61 -6.57
C ILE A 128 3.96 -14.04 -7.81
N VAL A 129 2.65 -13.82 -7.80
CA VAL A 129 1.75 -14.20 -8.92
C VAL A 129 1.97 -13.29 -10.13
N THR A 130 2.27 -12.02 -9.91
CA THR A 130 2.52 -11.02 -10.96
C THR A 130 3.99 -10.90 -11.35
N TYR A 131 4.84 -11.85 -10.95
CA TYR A 131 6.25 -11.83 -11.31
C TYR A 131 6.45 -12.24 -12.78
N SER A 132 7.33 -11.52 -13.50
CA SER A 132 7.73 -11.89 -14.86
C SER A 132 8.77 -13.01 -14.80
N TYR A 133 8.31 -14.25 -14.67
CA TYR A 133 9.23 -15.39 -14.60
C TYR A 133 9.91 -15.69 -15.95
N PRO A 134 11.18 -16.12 -15.93
CA PRO A 134 11.94 -16.40 -17.14
C PRO A 134 11.38 -17.58 -17.97
N PHE A 135 10.56 -18.45 -17.35
CA PHE A 135 9.94 -19.59 -18.04
C PHE A 135 8.68 -19.23 -18.84
N LEU A 136 8.17 -17.98 -18.76
CA LEU A 136 7.00 -17.60 -19.55
C LEU A 136 7.36 -17.53 -21.05
N PRO A 137 6.55 -18.13 -21.93
CA PRO A 137 6.78 -18.09 -23.37
C PRO A 137 6.46 -16.69 -23.93
N GLY A 138 7.19 -16.30 -24.98
CA GLY A 138 6.98 -15.04 -25.70
C GLY A 138 8.01 -13.96 -25.43
N HIS A 139 7.81 -12.82 -26.08
CA HIS A 139 8.62 -11.61 -26.01
C HIS A 139 7.70 -10.39 -25.90
N LEU A 140 8.20 -9.30 -25.34
CA LEU A 140 7.45 -8.04 -25.29
C LEU A 140 7.28 -7.47 -26.70
N SER A 141 6.20 -6.72 -26.91
CA SER A 141 6.08 -5.86 -28.08
C SER A 141 7.10 -4.73 -27.94
N THR A 142 7.98 -4.59 -28.91
CA THR A 142 9.02 -3.54 -28.92
C THR A 142 8.84 -2.62 -30.12
N TYR A 143 9.32 -1.38 -30.00
CA TYR A 143 9.39 -0.41 -31.10
C TYR A 143 10.66 0.43 -30.97
N ASN A 144 11.14 1.00 -32.07
CA ASN A 144 12.31 1.88 -32.09
C ASN A 144 11.92 3.34 -32.27
N ASN A 145 12.87 4.25 -32.07
CA ASN A 145 12.65 5.69 -32.29
C ASN A 145 12.26 6.00 -33.73
N LEU A 146 12.72 5.22 -34.72
CA LEU A 146 12.30 5.34 -36.11
C LEU A 146 10.80 5.07 -36.28
N ASP A 147 10.26 4.06 -35.60
CA ASP A 147 8.83 3.72 -35.64
C ASP A 147 7.99 4.81 -34.97
N LEU A 148 8.54 5.46 -33.94
CA LEU A 148 7.91 6.60 -33.27
C LEU A 148 7.77 7.82 -34.20
N PHE A 149 8.72 8.06 -35.11
CA PHE A 149 8.66 9.18 -36.06
C PHE A 149 7.85 8.86 -37.33
N ASN A 150 7.85 7.61 -37.78
CA ASN A 150 7.22 7.21 -39.04
C ASN A 150 5.76 6.75 -38.90
N SER A 151 5.34 6.32 -37.71
CA SER A 151 3.98 5.79 -37.51
C SER A 151 2.93 6.90 -37.40
N THR A 152 1.84 6.75 -38.15
CA THR A 152 0.64 7.59 -38.01
C THR A 152 -0.19 7.24 -36.76
N THR A 153 0.03 6.05 -36.20
CA THR A 153 -0.58 5.53 -34.98
C THR A 153 0.40 5.54 -33.82
N GLU A 154 -0.09 5.71 -32.59
CA GLU A 154 0.76 5.67 -31.39
C GLU A 154 1.45 4.29 -31.27
N PRO A 155 2.80 4.22 -31.28
CA PRO A 155 3.50 2.96 -31.07
C PRO A 155 3.32 2.49 -29.63
N VAL A 156 3.13 1.19 -29.46
CA VAL A 156 2.85 0.56 -28.16
C VAL A 156 3.92 -0.45 -27.79
N GLY A 157 4.18 -0.60 -26.48
CA GLY A 157 5.16 -1.53 -25.96
C GLY A 157 6.45 -0.86 -25.48
N CYS A 158 7.54 -1.62 -25.47
CA CYS A 158 8.83 -1.22 -24.92
C CYS A 158 9.70 -0.57 -26.00
N ASN A 159 10.24 0.62 -25.73
CA ASN A 159 11.17 1.26 -26.66
C ASN A 159 12.58 0.67 -26.48
N SER A 160 13.06 -0.09 -27.46
CA SER A 160 14.36 -0.77 -27.40
C SER A 160 15.55 0.19 -27.40
N ASP A 161 15.41 1.40 -27.96
CA ASP A 161 16.46 2.42 -27.91
C ASP A 161 16.53 3.11 -26.54
N ARG A 162 15.47 2.99 -25.72
CA ARG A 162 15.36 3.64 -24.41
C ARG A 162 15.64 2.69 -23.25
N PHE A 163 15.30 1.41 -23.39
CA PHE A 163 15.35 0.44 -22.29
C PHE A 163 16.10 -0.83 -22.72
N ASP A 164 17.23 -1.09 -22.08
CA ASP A 164 18.07 -2.27 -22.36
C ASP A 164 17.43 -3.60 -21.92
N TRP A 165 16.43 -3.53 -21.04
CA TRP A 165 15.76 -4.70 -20.47
C TRP A 165 14.59 -5.22 -21.34
N CYS A 166 14.20 -4.54 -22.42
CA CYS A 166 13.04 -4.92 -23.25
C CYS A 166 13.13 -6.39 -23.73
N ASP A 167 14.32 -6.87 -24.08
CA ASP A 167 14.51 -8.23 -24.61
C ASP A 167 14.60 -9.31 -23.52
N THR A 168 14.97 -8.90 -22.31
CA THR A 168 15.18 -9.81 -21.16
C THR A 168 13.88 -10.14 -20.44
N VAL A 169 12.93 -9.19 -20.42
CA VAL A 169 11.69 -9.31 -19.65
C VAL A 169 10.66 -10.13 -20.42
N LYS A 170 9.95 -11.01 -19.71
CA LYS A 170 8.89 -11.84 -20.30
C LYS A 170 7.52 -11.18 -20.19
N PRO A 171 6.63 -11.37 -21.19
CA PRO A 171 5.29 -10.82 -21.16
C PRO A 171 4.47 -11.43 -20.01
N MET A 172 3.72 -10.60 -19.32
CA MET A 172 2.80 -11.02 -18.26
C MET A 172 1.36 -11.05 -18.81
N ASN A 173 0.52 -11.93 -18.26
CA ASN A 173 -0.89 -11.94 -18.63
C ASN A 173 -1.60 -10.72 -18.03
N ILE A 174 -2.09 -9.83 -18.90
CA ILE A 174 -2.78 -8.59 -18.53
C ILE A 174 -3.99 -8.83 -17.60
N TYR A 175 -4.80 -9.85 -17.89
CA TYR A 175 -5.99 -10.17 -17.09
C TYR A 175 -5.60 -10.67 -15.70
N LEU A 176 -4.59 -11.55 -15.63
CA LEU A 176 -4.07 -12.02 -14.34
C LEU A 176 -3.56 -10.86 -13.50
N PHE A 177 -2.80 -9.95 -14.10
CA PHE A 177 -2.22 -8.80 -13.41
C PHE A 177 -3.29 -7.89 -12.80
N TYR A 178 -4.25 -7.41 -13.61
CA TYR A 178 -5.24 -6.44 -13.13
C TYR A 178 -6.29 -7.08 -12.20
N ILE A 179 -6.69 -8.33 -12.43
CA ILE A 179 -7.59 -9.05 -11.52
C ILE A 179 -6.90 -9.27 -10.17
N ALA A 180 -5.64 -9.73 -10.18
CA ALA A 180 -4.87 -9.91 -8.95
C ALA A 180 -4.64 -8.57 -8.25
N TYR A 181 -4.36 -7.50 -8.99
CA TYR A 181 -4.16 -6.15 -8.43
C TYR A 181 -5.42 -5.67 -7.70
N SER A 182 -6.57 -5.70 -8.38
CA SER A 182 -7.83 -5.25 -7.77
C SER A 182 -8.24 -6.10 -6.56
N LEU A 183 -8.15 -7.42 -6.64
CA LEU A 183 -8.56 -8.32 -5.54
C LEU A 183 -7.55 -8.32 -4.38
N CYS A 184 -6.28 -8.56 -4.66
CA CYS A 184 -5.27 -8.72 -3.61
C CYS A 184 -5.02 -7.40 -2.90
N ILE A 185 -4.80 -6.30 -3.64
CA ILE A 185 -4.55 -4.99 -3.01
C ILE A 185 -5.83 -4.46 -2.35
N GLY A 186 -7.00 -4.62 -3.00
CA GLY A 186 -8.29 -4.21 -2.47
C GLY A 186 -8.71 -4.92 -1.19
N ILE A 187 -8.25 -6.15 -0.96
CA ILE A 187 -8.48 -6.88 0.30
C ILE A 187 -7.36 -6.60 1.30
N ALA A 188 -6.11 -6.68 0.89
CA ALA A 188 -4.96 -6.61 1.79
C ALA A 188 -4.79 -5.22 2.40
N PHE A 189 -4.85 -4.15 1.59
CA PHE A 189 -4.60 -2.79 2.05
C PHE A 189 -5.55 -2.33 3.18
N PRO A 190 -6.89 -2.42 3.04
CA PRO A 190 -7.80 -2.06 4.13
C PRO A 190 -7.67 -2.99 5.34
N THR A 191 -7.43 -4.29 5.11
CA THR A 191 -7.26 -5.27 6.19
C THR A 191 -6.02 -4.96 7.04
N ILE A 192 -4.89 -4.68 6.42
CA ILE A 192 -3.65 -4.26 7.12
C ILE A 192 -3.92 -2.93 7.84
N ASN A 193 -4.48 -1.94 7.15
CA ASN A 193 -4.72 -0.62 7.73
C ASN A 193 -5.58 -0.71 9.00
N LEU A 194 -6.69 -1.43 8.94
CA LEU A 194 -7.60 -1.58 10.07
C LEU A 194 -6.94 -2.34 11.23
N SER A 195 -6.44 -3.53 10.94
CA SER A 195 -5.87 -4.40 11.98
C SER A 195 -4.64 -3.79 12.64
N MET A 196 -3.78 -3.13 11.88
CA MET A 196 -2.60 -2.44 12.39
C MET A 196 -2.97 -1.23 13.25
N ASN A 197 -3.89 -0.37 12.81
CA ASN A 197 -4.31 0.79 13.60
C ASN A 197 -4.99 0.37 14.92
N THR A 198 -5.85 -0.64 14.88
CA THR A 198 -6.48 -1.15 16.11
C THR A 198 -5.47 -1.80 17.05
N MET A 199 -4.52 -2.58 16.51
CA MET A 199 -3.45 -3.16 17.31
C MET A 199 -2.56 -2.07 17.94
N PHE A 200 -2.26 -1.01 17.19
CA PHE A 200 -1.47 0.13 17.67
C PHE A 200 -2.11 0.83 18.86
N THR A 201 -3.42 1.13 18.78
CA THR A 201 -4.14 1.77 19.90
C THR A 201 -4.24 0.85 21.13
N GLN A 202 -4.43 -0.46 20.92
CA GLN A 202 -4.44 -1.45 22.00
C GLN A 202 -3.09 -1.59 22.73
N ILE A 203 -1.97 -1.48 22.01
CA ILE A 203 -0.61 -1.52 22.60
C ILE A 203 -0.35 -0.30 23.47
N ILE A 204 -0.81 0.88 23.04
CA ILE A 204 -0.58 2.15 23.74
C ILE A 204 -1.50 2.30 24.96
N GLY A 205 -2.73 1.79 24.87
CA GLY A 205 -3.75 1.98 25.90
C GLY A 205 -4.34 3.40 25.91
N PRO A 206 -5.10 3.76 26.95
CA PRO A 206 -5.73 5.08 27.08
C PRO A 206 -4.68 6.13 27.46
N ARG A 207 -3.94 6.64 26.47
CA ARG A 207 -2.95 7.73 26.60
C ARG A 207 -3.20 8.82 25.56
N ARG A 208 -2.31 9.81 25.42
CA ARG A 208 -2.29 10.77 24.30
C ARG A 208 -2.02 10.05 22.96
N GLN A 209 -3.03 9.35 22.44
CA GLN A 209 -2.94 8.52 21.24
C GLN A 209 -2.67 9.35 19.98
N ALA A 210 -3.13 10.60 19.94
CA ALA A 210 -2.99 11.48 18.78
C ALA A 210 -1.53 11.68 18.35
N THR A 211 -0.62 11.95 19.29
CA THR A 211 0.81 12.17 18.96
C THR A 211 1.46 10.91 18.40
N LEU A 212 1.19 9.75 18.99
CA LEU A 212 1.76 8.48 18.55
C LEU A 212 1.20 8.04 17.18
N GLN A 213 -0.09 8.25 16.94
CA GLN A 213 -0.70 8.04 15.62
C GLN A 213 -0.15 9.03 14.59
N GLY A 214 0.13 10.27 14.99
CA GLY A 214 0.83 11.25 14.15
C GLY A 214 2.21 10.78 13.71
N ILE A 215 3.00 10.20 14.62
CA ILE A 215 4.29 9.59 14.29
C ILE A 215 4.10 8.42 13.32
N GLN A 216 3.14 7.53 13.57
CA GLN A 216 2.86 6.42 12.65
C GLN A 216 2.48 6.91 11.24
N GLN A 217 1.70 7.99 11.15
CA GLN A 217 1.33 8.60 9.88
C GLN A 217 2.52 9.27 9.18
N MET A 218 3.46 9.84 9.93
CA MET A 218 4.72 10.37 9.39
C MET A 218 5.52 9.28 8.66
N PHE A 219 5.63 8.07 9.23
CA PHE A 219 6.28 6.94 8.56
C PHE A 219 5.57 6.56 7.26
N GLY A 220 4.23 6.58 7.26
CA GLY A 220 3.44 6.35 6.05
C GLY A 220 3.67 7.43 4.98
N SER A 221 3.79 8.70 5.36
CA SER A 221 4.11 9.78 4.42
C SER A 221 5.55 9.72 3.91
N MET A 222 6.50 9.33 4.76
CA MET A 222 7.89 9.10 4.36
C MET A 222 7.96 8.02 3.28
N ALA A 223 7.25 6.90 3.47
CA ALA A 223 7.15 5.83 2.47
C ALA A 223 6.62 6.32 1.12
N ARG A 224 5.58 7.17 1.13
CA ARG A 224 4.99 7.74 -0.10
C ARG A 224 5.91 8.73 -0.82
N LEU A 225 6.85 9.34 -0.10
CA LEU A 225 7.88 10.18 -0.69
C LEU A 225 9.03 9.33 -1.27
N THR A 226 9.54 8.37 -0.50
CA THR A 226 10.71 7.56 -0.89
C THR A 226 10.38 6.52 -1.95
N GLY A 227 9.16 5.98 -1.93
CA GLY A 227 8.71 4.92 -2.84
C GLY A 227 8.89 5.28 -4.32
N PRO A 228 8.17 6.30 -4.84
CA PRO A 228 8.23 6.69 -6.24
C PRO A 228 9.64 7.03 -6.71
N LEU A 229 10.45 7.68 -5.86
CA LEU A 229 11.82 8.08 -6.17
C LEU A 229 12.74 6.86 -6.36
N ILE A 230 12.61 5.86 -5.50
CA ILE A 230 13.41 4.65 -5.57
C ILE A 230 12.94 3.79 -6.74
N ILE A 231 11.64 3.48 -6.79
CA ILE A 231 11.11 2.50 -7.73
C ILE A 231 11.16 2.98 -9.18
N SER A 232 10.94 4.28 -9.45
CA SER A 232 10.96 4.80 -10.83
C SER A 232 12.36 4.78 -11.43
N ASN A 233 13.40 4.97 -10.62
CA ASN A 233 14.78 4.90 -11.07
C ASN A 233 15.20 3.44 -11.33
N ILE A 234 14.84 2.53 -10.43
CA ILE A 234 15.09 1.09 -10.60
C ILE A 234 14.36 0.56 -11.84
N TYR A 235 13.09 0.94 -12.03
CA TYR A 235 12.30 0.50 -13.16
C TYR A 235 12.89 0.95 -14.50
N GLN A 236 13.37 2.20 -14.57
CA GLN A 236 14.00 2.70 -15.78
C GLN A 236 15.32 1.99 -16.09
N ALA A 237 16.14 1.72 -15.07
CA ALA A 237 17.46 1.12 -15.24
C ALA A 237 17.42 -0.41 -15.47
N PHE A 238 16.60 -1.13 -14.70
CA PHE A 238 16.64 -2.59 -14.63
C PHE A 238 15.31 -3.27 -14.97
N GLY A 239 14.25 -2.50 -15.18
CA GLY A 239 12.93 -3.02 -15.53
C GLY A 239 12.13 -3.58 -14.33
N PRO A 240 10.98 -4.21 -14.62
CA PRO A 240 10.03 -4.67 -13.60
C PRO A 240 10.54 -5.81 -12.71
N THR A 241 11.43 -6.67 -13.19
CA THR A 241 11.88 -7.86 -12.43
C THR A 241 12.58 -7.45 -11.14
N ILE A 242 13.56 -6.54 -11.23
CA ILE A 242 14.28 -6.01 -10.06
C ILE A 242 13.37 -5.14 -9.17
N SER A 243 12.45 -4.38 -9.77
CA SER A 243 11.43 -3.65 -9.00
C SER A 243 10.59 -4.59 -8.12
N TRP A 244 10.16 -5.73 -8.66
CA TRP A 244 9.41 -6.74 -7.91
C TRP A 244 10.26 -7.44 -6.85
N ASP A 245 11.53 -7.74 -7.14
CA ASP A 245 12.43 -8.38 -6.17
C ASP A 245 12.60 -7.51 -4.91
N ILE A 246 12.72 -6.19 -5.07
CA ILE A 246 12.84 -5.24 -3.95
C ILE A 246 11.55 -5.21 -3.12
N GLU A 247 10.39 -5.16 -3.76
CA GLU A 247 9.10 -5.23 -3.05
C GLU A 247 8.94 -6.53 -2.27
N ILE A 248 9.28 -7.67 -2.90
CA ILE A 248 9.24 -8.99 -2.28
C ILE A 248 10.17 -9.04 -1.07
N LEU A 249 11.41 -8.55 -1.19
CA LEU A 249 12.38 -8.50 -0.09
C LEU A 249 11.87 -7.67 1.09
N VAL A 250 11.35 -6.47 0.82
CA VAL A 250 10.81 -5.57 1.84
C VAL A 250 9.60 -6.22 2.53
N LEU A 251 8.69 -6.83 1.77
CA LEU A 251 7.52 -7.53 2.31
C LEU A 251 7.93 -8.75 3.16
N LEU A 252 8.90 -9.55 2.72
CA LEU A 252 9.41 -10.69 3.48
C LEU A 252 10.03 -10.23 4.81
N GLY A 253 10.85 -9.17 4.78
CA GLY A 253 11.40 -8.56 6.00
C GLY A 253 10.30 -8.08 6.95
N THR A 254 9.29 -7.39 6.42
CA THR A 254 8.17 -6.87 7.22
C THR A 254 7.24 -7.96 7.74
N ILE A 255 7.13 -9.10 7.05
CA ILE A 255 6.41 -10.27 7.57
C ILE A 255 7.21 -10.94 8.69
N ALA A 256 8.54 -11.05 8.56
CA ALA A 256 9.39 -11.68 9.56
C ALA A 256 9.35 -10.98 10.92
N VAL A 257 9.31 -9.64 10.94
CA VAL A 257 9.28 -8.83 12.17
C VAL A 257 8.11 -9.20 13.12
N PRO A 258 6.83 -9.12 12.73
CA PRO A 258 5.71 -9.49 13.59
C PRO A 258 5.67 -10.99 13.89
N LEU A 259 6.30 -11.86 13.07
CA LEU A 259 6.47 -13.29 13.37
C LEU A 259 7.44 -13.55 14.53
N ILE A 260 8.59 -12.86 14.53
CA ILE A 260 9.61 -12.98 15.58
C ILE A 260 9.09 -12.36 16.88
N PHE A 261 8.46 -11.18 16.79
CA PHE A 261 7.99 -10.43 17.96
C PHE A 261 6.51 -10.67 18.30
N ARG A 262 5.92 -11.83 17.92
CA ARG A 262 4.51 -12.17 18.16
C ARG A 262 4.06 -12.04 19.62
N ARG A 263 4.97 -12.29 20.56
CA ARG A 263 4.70 -12.21 22.01
C ARG A 263 4.62 -10.77 22.54
N ARG A 264 5.20 -9.80 21.82
CA ARG A 264 5.29 -8.38 22.20
C ARG A 264 4.09 -7.55 21.74
N LEU A 265 3.42 -7.98 20.67
CA LEU A 265 2.27 -7.29 20.07
C LEU A 265 0.96 -7.44 20.88
N VAL A 266 1.04 -7.49 22.21
CA VAL A 266 -0.10 -7.69 23.12
C VAL A 266 -0.75 -6.37 23.54
N PRO A 267 -2.08 -6.36 23.75
CA PRO A 267 -2.74 -5.20 24.34
C PRO A 267 -2.13 -4.89 25.71
N LEU A 268 -2.07 -3.61 26.06
CA LEU A 268 -1.61 -3.17 27.37
C LEU A 268 -2.47 -3.81 28.46
N LYS A 269 -1.85 -4.53 29.39
CA LYS A 269 -2.51 -4.98 30.61
C LYS A 269 -2.48 -3.83 31.60
N VAL A 270 -3.64 -3.27 31.92
CA VAL A 270 -3.85 -2.25 32.95
C VAL A 270 -4.10 -2.94 34.28
#